data_AF-A0A3D1KXT6-F1
#
_entry.id   AF-A0A3D1KXT6-F1
#
_cell.length_a   1.000
_cell.length_b   1.000
_cell.length_c   1.000
_cell.angle_alpha   90.00
_cell.angle_beta   90.00
_cell.angle_gamma   90.00
#
_symmetry.space_group_name_H-M   'P 1'
#
loop_
_entity.id
_entity.type
_entity.pdbx_description
1 polymer ?
#
loop_
_entity_poly.entity_id
_entity_poly.type
_entity_poly.pdbx_seq_one_letter_code
_entity_poly.pdbx_strand_id
1 'polypeptide(L)'
;MKLPEKLFAISLISVIIFSLLVFLFKAEWLTIGIGRSLPVGTLVSWLLVVAFAAVMLLLFNRKAENRVKRFLTATLKINIALAAVWGFVSFLLSGNWSFNFSGGIRFNVWIYYTAFVIAIPLVVFVSWGAILLIRKIFSSK
;
A
#
# COMPACT_ATOMS: atom_id res chain seq x y z
N MET A 1 -7.67 9.84 17.74
CA MET A 1 -8.15 9.63 16.37
C MET A 1 -9.51 10.29 16.29
N LYS A 2 -9.64 11.32 15.45
CA LYS A 2 -10.90 12.02 15.24
C LYS A 2 -11.91 11.04 14.61
N LEU A 3 -13.21 11.22 14.85
CA LEU A 3 -14.28 10.40 14.28
C LEU A 3 -14.14 10.17 12.75
N PRO A 4 -13.84 11.18 11.90
CA PRO A 4 -13.65 10.96 10.46
C PRO A 4 -12.46 10.06 10.12
N GLU A 5 -11.36 10.14 10.88
CA GLU A 5 -10.18 9.28 10.69
C GLU A 5 -10.51 7.82 11.00
N LYS A 6 -11.32 7.59 12.05
CA LYS A 6 -11.78 6.23 12.42
C LYS A 6 -12.65 5.63 11.32
N LEU A 7 -13.61 6.39 10.82
CA LEU A 7 -14.49 5.94 9.73
C LEU A 7 -13.68 5.62 8.45
N PHE A 8 -12.70 6.46 8.13
CA PHE A 8 -11.80 6.22 7.01
C PHE A 8 -10.91 4.99 7.20
N ALA A 9 -10.39 4.75 8.41
CA ALA A 9 -9.64 3.53 8.69
C ALA A 9 -10.52 2.27 8.61
N ILE A 10 -11.75 2.34 9.12
CA ILE A 10 -12.73 1.26 9.02
C ILE A 10 -13.04 0.95 7.55
N SER A 11 -13.28 1.97 6.72
CA SER A 11 -13.55 1.74 5.30
C SER A 11 -12.37 1.09 4.58
N LEU A 12 -11.13 1.53 4.86
CA LEU A 12 -9.93 0.91 4.27
C LEU A 12 -9.75 -0.55 4.71
N ILE A 13 -9.95 -0.85 5.99
CA ILE A 13 -9.87 -2.22 6.51
C ILE A 13 -10.97 -3.08 5.87
N SER A 14 -12.19 -2.57 5.74
CA SER A 14 -13.28 -3.27 5.06
C SER A 14 -12.95 -3.56 3.60
N VAL A 15 -12.32 -2.62 2.88
CA VAL A 15 -11.84 -2.86 1.49
C VAL A 15 -10.81 -3.99 1.46
N ILE A 16 -9.87 -4.01 2.41
CA ILE A 16 -8.86 -5.09 2.50
C ILE A 16 -9.51 -6.45 2.74
N ILE A 17 -10.38 -6.54 3.75
CA ILE A 17 -11.08 -7.77 4.09
C ILE A 17 -11.96 -8.25 2.94
N PHE A 18 -12.76 -7.35 2.35
CA PHE A 18 -13.61 -7.69 1.21
C PHE A 18 -12.79 -8.21 0.03
N SER A 19 -11.67 -7.56 -0.28
CA SER A 19 -10.79 -8.00 -1.37
C SER A 19 -10.22 -9.39 -1.12
N LEU A 20 -9.81 -9.69 0.12
CA LEU A 20 -9.34 -11.02 0.52
C LEU A 20 -10.46 -12.06 0.41
N LEU A 21 -11.69 -11.72 0.82
CA LEU A 21 -12.84 -12.62 0.70
C LEU A 21 -13.18 -12.92 -0.77
N VAL A 22 -13.19 -11.91 -1.64
CA VAL A 22 -13.40 -12.13 -3.08
C VAL A 22 -12.29 -13.01 -3.65
N PHE A 23 -11.03 -12.76 -3.28
CA PHE A 23 -9.91 -13.58 -3.71
C PHE A 23 -10.04 -15.05 -3.31
N LEU A 24 -10.47 -15.34 -2.08
CA LEU A 24 -10.58 -16.70 -1.56
C LEU A 24 -11.81 -17.45 -2.06
N PHE A 25 -12.96 -16.78 -2.20
CA PHE A 25 -14.25 -17.44 -2.44
C PHE A 25 -14.81 -17.23 -3.86
N LYS A 26 -14.34 -16.21 -4.59
CA LYS A 26 -14.88 -15.80 -5.90
C LYS A 26 -13.78 -15.28 -6.83
N ALA A 27 -12.68 -16.05 -6.97
CA ALA A 27 -11.55 -15.67 -7.82
C ALA A 27 -11.94 -15.40 -9.30
N GLU A 28 -12.96 -16.09 -9.82
CA GLU A 28 -13.56 -15.84 -11.14
C GLU A 28 -14.07 -14.40 -11.33
N TRP A 29 -14.48 -13.72 -10.26
CA TRP A 29 -14.96 -12.34 -10.36
C TRP A 29 -13.82 -11.37 -10.60
N LEU A 30 -12.59 -11.74 -10.24
CA LEU A 30 -11.40 -10.91 -10.46
C LEU A 30 -11.02 -10.85 -11.94
N THR A 31 -11.45 -11.80 -12.77
CA THR A 31 -11.16 -11.82 -14.21
C THR A 31 -12.21 -11.08 -15.04
N ILE A 32 -13.34 -10.67 -14.44
CA ILE A 32 -14.38 -9.90 -15.13
C ILE A 32 -13.79 -8.55 -15.55
N GLY A 33 -13.92 -8.21 -16.83
CA GLY A 33 -13.48 -6.93 -17.36
C GLY A 33 -14.52 -5.83 -17.13
N ILE A 34 -14.06 -4.66 -16.69
CA ILE A 34 -14.85 -3.43 -16.61
C ILE A 34 -14.28 -2.42 -17.63
N GLY A 35 -15.15 -1.73 -18.37
CA GLY A 35 -14.75 -0.65 -19.29
C GLY A 35 -13.79 -1.13 -20.39
N ARG A 36 -12.61 -0.52 -20.52
CA ARG A 36 -11.56 -0.84 -21.52
C ARG A 36 -10.80 -2.13 -21.20
N SER A 37 -11.51 -3.19 -20.85
CA SER A 37 -10.93 -4.48 -20.46
C SER A 37 -10.05 -4.42 -19.20
N LEU A 38 -10.33 -3.52 -18.26
CA LEU A 38 -9.68 -3.50 -16.96
C LEU A 38 -10.25 -4.63 -16.11
N PRO A 39 -9.47 -5.67 -15.74
CA PRO A 39 -9.99 -6.71 -14.86
C PRO A 39 -10.34 -6.13 -13.49
N VAL A 40 -11.45 -6.59 -12.91
CA VAL A 40 -11.84 -6.27 -11.52
C VAL A 40 -10.68 -6.56 -10.57
N GLY A 41 -9.95 -7.64 -10.80
CA GLY A 41 -8.77 -8.02 -10.02
C GLY A 41 -7.69 -6.94 -10.03
N THR A 42 -7.41 -6.34 -11.18
CA THR A 42 -6.46 -5.24 -11.28
C THR A 42 -6.92 -4.01 -10.48
N LEU A 43 -8.21 -3.67 -10.58
CA LEU A 43 -8.78 -2.55 -9.83
C LEU A 43 -8.71 -2.81 -8.31
N VAL A 44 -9.06 -4.03 -7.89
CA VAL A 44 -8.99 -4.48 -6.49
C VAL A 44 -7.56 -4.44 -5.97
N SER A 45 -6.58 -4.97 -6.71
CA SER A 45 -5.17 -4.92 -6.34
C SER A 45 -4.66 -3.49 -6.24
N TRP A 46 -5.07 -2.60 -7.15
CA TRP A 46 -4.69 -1.19 -7.10
C TRP A 46 -5.26 -0.50 -5.85
N LEU A 47 -6.55 -0.69 -5.57
CA LEU A 47 -7.19 -0.16 -4.36
C LEU A 47 -6.54 -0.72 -3.09
N LEU A 48 -6.17 -2.00 -3.08
CA LEU A 48 -5.45 -2.62 -1.97
C LEU A 48 -4.09 -1.98 -1.71
N VAL A 49 -3.29 -1.74 -2.77
CA VAL A 49 -1.97 -1.11 -2.65
C VAL A 49 -2.09 0.32 -2.10
N VAL A 50 -3.06 1.09 -2.58
CA VAL A 50 -3.36 2.44 -2.06
C VAL A 50 -3.86 2.38 -0.62
N ALA A 51 -4.78 1.47 -0.33
CA ALA A 51 -5.37 1.33 1.00
C ALA A 51 -4.32 0.94 2.04
N PHE A 52 -3.45 0.00 1.69
CA PHE A 52 -2.32 -0.40 2.52
C PHE A 52 -1.41 0.77 2.88
N ALA A 53 -0.97 1.56 1.89
CA ALA A 53 -0.13 2.73 2.12
C ALA A 53 -0.83 3.78 3.02
N ALA A 54 -2.12 4.01 2.81
CA ALA A 54 -2.92 4.94 3.61
C ALA A 54 -3.09 4.47 5.07
N VAL A 55 -3.41 3.19 5.28
CA VAL A 55 -3.53 2.60 6.63
C VAL A 55 -2.21 2.74 7.39
N MET A 56 -1.07 2.47 6.74
CA MET A 56 0.23 2.59 7.39
C MET A 56 0.52 4.02 7.85
N LEU A 57 0.18 5.03 7.06
CA LEU A 57 0.28 6.44 7.47
C LEU A 57 -0.62 6.76 8.67
N LEU A 58 -1.87 6.27 8.68
CA LEU A 58 -2.81 6.50 9.78
C LEU A 58 -2.33 5.86 11.09
N LEU A 59 -1.77 4.64 11.02
CA LEU A 59 -1.20 3.95 12.16
C LEU A 59 0.04 4.67 12.70
N PHE A 60 0.86 5.25 11.81
CA PHE A 60 2.08 5.96 12.17
C PHE A 60 1.83 7.31 12.88
N ASN A 61 0.75 8.01 12.56
CA ASN A 61 0.55 9.42 12.97
C ASN A 61 0.16 9.63 14.47
N ARG A 62 0.43 8.67 15.36
CA ARG A 62 0.04 8.74 16.78
C ARG A 62 1.15 9.35 17.66
N LYS A 63 1.05 10.67 17.90
CA LYS A 63 1.69 11.51 18.96
C LYS A 63 3.23 11.61 19.05
N ALA A 64 3.69 12.78 19.52
CA ALA A 64 5.05 13.34 19.58
C ALA A 64 5.68 13.64 18.20
N GLU A 65 6.08 14.90 17.98
CA GLU A 65 6.81 15.33 16.78
C GLU A 65 8.31 15.39 17.09
N ASN A 66 9.11 14.68 16.28
CA ASN A 66 10.55 14.86 16.23
C ASN A 66 10.97 14.86 14.75
N ARG A 67 12.19 15.33 14.45
CA ARG A 67 12.69 15.43 13.05
C ARG A 67 12.59 14.09 12.30
N VAL A 68 12.90 12.98 12.97
CA VAL A 68 12.83 11.62 12.41
C VAL A 68 11.40 11.27 12.00
N LYS A 69 10.42 11.51 12.87
CA LYS A 69 9.01 11.25 12.58
C LYS A 69 8.51 12.11 11.43
N ARG A 70 8.93 13.38 11.34
CA ARG A 70 8.56 14.26 10.21
C ARG A 70 9.07 13.70 8.89
N PHE A 71 10.32 13.23 8.86
CA PHE A 71 10.91 12.55 7.70
C PHE A 71 10.13 11.29 7.33
N LEU A 72 9.90 10.37 8.28
CA LEU A 72 9.15 9.13 8.06
C LEU A 72 7.71 9.37 7.58
N THR A 73 7.02 10.37 8.14
CA THR A 73 5.69 10.80 7.67
C THR A 73 5.73 11.30 6.23
N ALA A 74 6.75 12.07 5.85
CA ALA A 74 6.92 12.52 4.47
C ALA A 74 7.16 11.35 3.52
N THR A 75 7.99 10.38 3.92
CA THR A 75 8.21 9.13 3.17
C THR A 75 6.91 8.38 2.92
N LEU A 76 6.07 8.22 3.95
CA LEU A 76 4.76 7.55 3.81
C LEU A 76 3.80 8.31 2.89
N LYS A 77 3.79 9.65 2.94
CA LYS A 77 2.98 10.48 2.03
C LYS A 77 3.41 10.31 0.57
N ILE A 78 4.72 10.30 0.31
CA ILE A 78 5.27 10.03 -1.02
C ILE A 78 4.89 8.62 -1.46
N ASN A 79 4.95 7.64 -0.56
CA ASN A 79 4.54 6.27 -0.88
C ASN A 79 3.06 6.15 -1.27
N ILE A 80 2.16 6.92 -0.65
CA ILE A 80 0.75 6.97 -1.07
C ILE A 80 0.62 7.49 -2.49
N ALA A 81 1.38 8.53 -2.85
CA ALA A 81 1.38 9.03 -4.23
C ALA A 81 1.90 7.96 -5.22
N LEU A 82 2.96 7.23 -4.86
CA LEU A 82 3.47 6.11 -5.66
C LEU A 82 2.44 4.99 -5.79
N ALA A 83 1.76 4.62 -4.70
CA ALA A 83 0.68 3.64 -4.70
C ALA A 83 -0.51 4.09 -5.58
N ALA A 84 -0.86 5.39 -5.55
CA ALA A 84 -1.94 5.94 -6.37
C ALA A 84 -1.63 5.84 -7.87
N VAL A 85 -0.37 6.01 -8.28
CA VAL A 85 0.04 5.87 -9.69
C VAL A 85 0.45 4.44 -10.08
N TRP A 86 0.48 3.50 -9.13
CA TRP A 86 1.00 2.14 -9.34
C TRP A 86 0.33 1.41 -10.50
N GLY A 87 -1.00 1.49 -10.63
CA GLY A 87 -1.72 0.85 -11.73
C GLY A 87 -1.39 1.42 -13.09
N PHE A 88 -1.18 2.74 -13.20
CA PHE A 88 -0.75 3.38 -14.45
C PHE A 88 0.68 2.98 -14.83
N VAL A 89 1.61 2.95 -13.87
CA VAL A 89 2.98 2.48 -14.12
C VAL A 89 2.96 1.01 -14.57
N SER A 90 2.13 0.18 -13.93
CA SER A 90 1.96 -1.23 -14.30
C SER A 90 1.39 -1.39 -15.72
N PHE A 91 0.44 -0.54 -16.11
CA PHE A 91 -0.09 -0.50 -17.48
C PHE A 91 0.99 -0.09 -18.49
N LEU A 92 1.80 0.93 -18.20
CA LEU A 92 2.88 1.36 -19.10
C LEU A 92 3.95 0.28 -19.30
N LEU A 93 4.26 -0.50 -18.26
CA LEU A 93 5.24 -1.58 -18.35
C LEU A 93 4.71 -2.80 -19.09
N SER A 94 3.44 -3.16 -18.91
CA SER A 94 2.83 -4.36 -19.49
C SER A 94 2.14 -4.14 -20.85
N GLY A 95 1.73 -2.90 -21.13
CA GLY A 95 0.94 -2.54 -22.32
C GLY A 95 -0.53 -2.97 -22.25
N ASN A 96 -1.00 -3.51 -21.13
CA ASN A 96 -2.39 -3.95 -20.95
C ASN A 96 -2.84 -3.84 -19.48
N TRP A 97 -4.16 -3.84 -19.24
CA TRP A 97 -4.70 -3.74 -17.88
C TRP A 97 -4.68 -5.04 -17.08
N SER A 98 -4.41 -6.17 -17.73
CA SER A 98 -4.24 -7.46 -17.04
C SER A 98 -2.84 -7.67 -16.51
N PHE A 99 -1.93 -6.71 -16.74
CA PHE A 99 -0.51 -6.81 -16.38
C PHE A 99 0.16 -8.09 -16.89
N ASN A 100 -0.22 -8.51 -18.11
CA ASN A 100 0.45 -9.60 -18.80
C ASN A 100 1.74 -9.08 -19.45
N PHE A 101 2.89 -9.59 -19.04
CA PHE A 101 4.18 -9.14 -19.54
C PHE A 101 4.70 -10.08 -20.63
N SER A 102 5.06 -9.53 -21.79
CA SER A 102 5.64 -10.28 -22.90
C SER A 102 7.17 -10.45 -22.82
N GLY A 103 7.84 -9.87 -21.81
CA GLY A 103 9.29 -9.94 -21.67
C GLY A 103 9.79 -9.81 -20.24
N GLY A 104 10.88 -10.52 -19.91
CA GLY A 104 11.39 -10.65 -18.54
C GLY A 104 11.91 -9.35 -17.91
N ILE A 105 12.51 -8.44 -18.69
CA ILE A 105 13.07 -7.20 -18.15
C ILE A 105 11.97 -6.30 -17.58
N ARG A 106 10.88 -6.09 -18.34
CA ARG A 106 9.76 -5.24 -17.90
C ARG A 106 9.03 -5.84 -16.70
N PHE A 107 8.90 -7.17 -16.68
CA PHE A 107 8.35 -7.89 -15.55
C PHE A 107 9.22 -7.72 -14.29
N ASN A 108 10.54 -7.85 -14.39
CA ASN A 108 11.46 -7.64 -13.27
C ASN A 108 11.38 -6.21 -12.73
N VAL A 109 11.36 -5.20 -13.62
CA VAL A 109 11.16 -3.80 -13.23
C VAL A 109 9.85 -3.62 -12.48
N TRP A 110 8.76 -4.22 -12.96
CA TRP A 110 7.46 -4.18 -12.29
C TRP A 110 7.49 -4.85 -10.91
N ILE A 111 8.18 -5.99 -10.76
CA ILE A 111 8.37 -6.65 -9.46
C ILE A 111 9.10 -5.72 -8.50
N TYR A 112 10.24 -5.15 -8.90
CA TYR A 112 11.03 -4.28 -8.02
C TYR A 112 10.25 -3.02 -7.63
N TYR A 113 9.54 -2.43 -8.58
CA TYR A 113 8.69 -1.28 -8.31
C TYR A 113 7.55 -1.61 -7.33
N THR A 114 6.84 -2.73 -7.56
CA THR A 114 5.75 -3.18 -6.67
C THR A 114 6.28 -3.52 -5.29
N ALA A 115 7.39 -4.25 -5.20
CA ALA A 115 8.05 -4.58 -3.95
C ALA A 115 8.47 -3.30 -3.20
N PHE A 116 9.00 -2.30 -3.90
CA PHE A 116 9.39 -1.02 -3.29
C PHE A 116 8.19 -0.27 -2.69
N VAL A 117 7.07 -0.17 -3.44
CA VAL A 117 5.84 0.51 -2.97
C VAL A 117 5.24 -0.18 -1.74
N ILE A 118 5.34 -1.51 -1.65
CA ILE A 118 4.82 -2.29 -0.52
C ILE A 118 5.81 -2.30 0.67
N ALA A 119 7.12 -2.39 0.40
CA ALA A 119 8.14 -2.53 1.43
C ALA A 119 8.38 -1.22 2.19
N ILE A 120 8.31 -0.06 1.54
CA ILE A 120 8.57 1.24 2.20
C ILE A 120 7.73 1.43 3.47
N PRO A 121 6.39 1.27 3.44
CA PRO A 121 5.58 1.43 4.64
C PRO A 121 5.97 0.47 5.76
N LEU A 122 6.32 -0.77 5.41
CA LEU A 122 6.77 -1.78 6.38
C LEU A 122 8.11 -1.39 7.01
N VAL A 123 9.08 -0.97 6.20
CA VAL A 123 10.39 -0.51 6.67
C VAL A 123 10.22 0.68 7.60
N VAL A 124 9.41 1.68 7.24
CA VAL A 124 9.12 2.83 8.10
C VAL A 124 8.53 2.38 9.44
N PHE A 125 7.58 1.45 9.43
CA PHE A 125 6.94 0.95 10.64
C PHE A 125 7.91 0.18 11.54
N VAL A 126 8.71 -0.71 10.96
CA VAL A 126 9.74 -1.50 11.67
C VAL A 126 10.81 -0.58 12.25
N SER A 127 11.34 0.35 11.46
CA SER A 127 12.34 1.32 11.94
C SER A 127 11.82 2.15 13.10
N TRP A 128 10.56 2.60 13.03
CA TRP A 128 9.96 3.36 14.12
C TRP A 128 9.75 2.51 15.38
N GLY A 129 9.25 1.28 15.23
CA GLY A 129 9.14 0.33 16.33
C GLY A 129 10.48 0.09 17.03
N ALA A 130 11.56 -0.10 16.26
CA ALA A 130 12.91 -0.24 16.78
C ALA A 130 13.36 1.01 17.56
N ILE A 131 13.13 2.22 17.02
CA ILE A 131 13.46 3.47 17.71
C ILE A 131 12.73 3.59 19.04
N LEU A 132 11.43 3.25 19.10
CA LEU A 132 10.65 3.30 20.33
C LEU A 132 11.15 2.28 21.37
N LEU A 133 11.49 1.07 20.94
CA LEU A 133 12.05 0.04 21.81
C LEU A 133 13.39 0.47 22.41
N ILE A 134 14.29 1.00 21.58
CA ILE A 134 15.59 1.53 22.04
C ILE A 134 15.37 2.64 23.07
N ARG A 135 14.53 3.64 22.76
CA ARG A 135 14.25 4.74 23.70
C ARG A 135 13.68 4.26 25.04
N LYS A 136 12.80 3.26 25.02
CA LYS A 136 12.24 2.67 26.24
C LYS A 136 13.32 1.99 27.09
N ILE A 137 14.23 1.25 26.47
CA ILE A 137 15.34 0.57 27.17
C ILE A 137 16.28 1.59 27.83
N PHE A 138 16.62 2.68 27.15
CA PHE A 138 17.54 3.70 27.67
C PHE A 138 16.90 4.69 28.64
N SER A 139 15.58 4.92 28.57
CA SER A 139 14.86 5.79 29.52
C SER A 139 14.50 5.08 30.84
N SER A 140 14.67 3.76 30.92
CA SER A 140 14.40 2.96 32.12
C SER A 140 15.65 2.75 32.99
N LYS A 141 16.79 3.31 32.58
CA LYS A 141 18.02 3.41 33.37
C LYS A 141 18.15 4.84 33.87
#